data_AF-A0A841IN46-F1
#
_entry.id   AF-A0A841IN46-F1
#
_cell.length_a   1.000
_cell.length_b   1.000
_cell.length_c   1.000
_cell.angle_alpha   90.00
_cell.angle_beta   90.00
_cell.angle_gamma   90.00
#
_symmetry.space_group_name_H-M   'P 1'
#
loop_
_entity.id
_entity.type
_entity.pdbx_description
1 polymer ?
#
loop_
_entity_poly.entity_id
_entity_poly.type
_entity_poly.pdbx_seq_one_letter_code
_entity_poly.pdbx_strand_id
1 'polypeptide(L)' 'MAAFGPEDARTLELRHQIGMLELGAGRREEAEATLRELRGDLVRLHGVRHPAVGQIDGLLAGKG' A
#
# COMPACT_ATOMS: atom_id res chain seq x y z
N MET A 1 13.75 -4.21 19.64
CA MET A 1 13.66 -2.75 19.43
C MET A 1 12.72 -2.52 18.27
N ALA A 2 11.46 -2.18 18.55
CA ALA A 2 10.49 -1.85 17.52
C ALA A 2 10.70 -0.39 17.12
N ALA A 3 11.10 -0.17 15.85
CA ALA A 3 11.27 1.16 15.30
C ALA A 3 9.88 1.76 15.06
N PHE A 4 9.41 2.54 16.04
CA PHE A 4 8.19 3.32 15.92
C PHE A 4 8.55 4.70 15.33
N GLY A 5 8.68 4.78 14.01
CA GLY A 5 8.80 6.04 13.28
C GLY A 5 7.52 6.32 12.50
N PRO A 6 7.30 7.53 11.95
CA PRO A 6 6.16 7.82 11.06
C PRO A 6 6.05 6.93 9.80
N GLU A 7 7.07 6.10 9.59
CA GLU A 7 7.21 4.99 8.65
C GLU A 7 6.74 3.62 9.24
N ASP A 8 6.05 3.68 10.38
CA ASP A 8 5.53 2.58 11.17
C ASP A 8 4.70 1.64 10.28
N ALA A 9 4.96 0.34 10.38
CA ALA A 9 4.18 -0.70 9.69
C ALA A 9 2.66 -0.52 9.87
N ARG A 10 2.22 0.07 10.98
CA ARG A 10 0.82 0.42 11.26
C ARG A 10 0.24 1.45 10.30
N THR A 11 1.01 2.47 9.94
CA THR A 11 0.59 3.49 8.95
C THR A 11 0.46 2.87 7.56
N LEU A 12 1.42 2.01 7.20
CA LEU A 12 1.40 1.27 5.93
C LEU A 12 0.20 0.32 5.87
N GLU A 13 -0.07 -0.39 6.96
CA GLU A 13 -1.21 -1.30 7.10
C GLU A 13 -2.55 -0.56 7.03
N LEU A 14 -2.67 0.59 7.70
CA LEU A 14 -3.87 1.43 7.64
C LEU A 14 -4.12 1.95 6.21
N ARG A 15 -3.08 2.40 5.50
CA ARG A 15 -3.19 2.83 4.09
C ARG A 15 -3.58 1.68 3.18
N HIS A 16 -3.09 0.47 3.43
CA HIS A 16 -3.50 -0.72 2.68
C HIS A 16 -4.99 -1.01 2.88
N GLN A 17 -5.48 -0.92 4.13
CA GLN A 17 -6.90 -1.11 4.43
C GLN A 17 -7.78 -0.03 3.78
N ILE A 18 -7.33 1.22 3.75
CA ILE A 18 -8.03 2.30 3.05
C ILE A 18 -8.13 1.99 1.55
N GLY A 19 -7.02 1.63 0.90
CA GLY A 19 -7.04 1.25 -0.52
C GLY A 19 -7.97 0.07 -0.83
N MET A 20 -8.04 -0.93 0.06
CA MET A 20 -9.00 -2.03 -0.10
C MET A 20 -10.46 -1.60 0.09
N LEU A 21 -10.74 -0.70 1.04
CA LEU A 21 -12.08 -0.14 1.25
C LEU A 21 -12.52 0.69 0.05
N GLU A 22 -11.62 1.47 -0.54
CA GLU A 22 -11.89 2.26 -1.74
C GLU A 22 -12.16 1.36 -2.96
N LEU A 23 -11.40 0.27 -3.14
CA LEU A 23 -11.69 -0.75 -4.15
C LEU A 23 -13.08 -1.37 -3.94
N GLY A 24 -13.42 -1.75 -2.71
CA GLY A 24 -14.73 -2.32 -2.37
C GLY A 24 -15.88 -1.32 -2.55
N ALA A 25 -15.62 -0.03 -2.37
CA ALA A 25 -16.56 1.05 -2.62
C ALA A 25 -16.70 1.44 -4.10
N GLY A 26 -15.94 0.79 -5.01
CA GLY A 26 -15.90 1.12 -6.43
C GLY A 26 -15.10 2.40 -6.76
N ARG A 27 -14.42 3.00 -5.77
CA ARG A 27 -13.58 4.20 -5.90
C ARG A 27 -12.18 3.83 -6.36
N ARG A 28 -12.12 3.26 -7.57
CA ARG A 28 -10.88 2.68 -8.10
C ARG A 28 -9.77 3.72 -8.29
N GLU A 29 -10.13 4.94 -8.69
CA GLU A 29 -9.16 6.04 -8.86
C GLU A 29 -8.53 6.48 -7.53
N GLU A 30 -9.34 6.65 -6.47
CA GLU A 30 -8.82 6.99 -5.13
C GLU A 30 -7.98 5.83 -4.57
N ALA A 31 -8.47 4.60 -4.73
CA ALA A 31 -7.74 3.41 -4.29
C ALA A 31 -6.37 3.31 -4.97
N GLU A 32 -6.31 3.54 -6.29
CA GLU A 32 -5.05 3.52 -7.03
C GLU A 32 -4.09 4.62 -6.58
N ALA A 33 -4.58 5.81 -6.26
CA ALA A 33 -3.76 6.89 -5.72
C ALA A 33 -3.17 6.50 -4.35
N THR A 34 -4.02 6.03 -3.43
CA THR A 34 -3.64 5.56 -2.10
C THR A 34 -2.62 4.41 -2.17
N LEU A 35 -2.85 3.44 -3.05
CA LEU A 35 -1.97 2.29 -3.26
C LEU A 35 -0.64 2.68 -3.92
N ARG A 36 -0.62 3.64 -4.86
CA ARG A 36 0.64 4.15 -5.45
C ARG A 36 1.53 4.84 -4.43
N GLU A 37 0.96 5.69 -3.57
CA GLU A 37 1.73 6.32 -2.49
C GLU A 37 2.28 5.26 -1.53
N LEU A 38 1.43 4.32 -1.10
CA LEU A 38 1.85 3.21 -0.24
C LEU A 38 2.98 2.37 -0.85
N ARG A 39 2.92 2.10 -2.16
CA ARG A 39 4.00 1.41 -2.89
C ARG A 39 5.31 2.19 -2.80
N GLY A 40 5.27 3.51 -2.96
CA GLY A 40 6.45 4.38 -2.87
C GLY A 40 7.11 4.31 -1.49
N ASP A 41 6.30 4.40 -0.43
CA ASP A 41 6.78 4.27 0.95
C ASP A 41 7.34 2.87 1.23
N LEU A 42 6.64 1.81 0.80
CA LEU A 42 7.11 0.43 0.96
C LEU A 42 8.46 0.18 0.25
N VAL A 43 8.65 0.74 -0.94
CA VAL A 43 9.91 0.64 -1.68
C VAL A 43 11.03 1.38 -0.95
N ARG A 44 10.76 2.54 -0.35
CA ARG A 44 11.76 3.30 0.43
C ARG A 44 12.16 2.58 1.72
N LEU A 45 11.18 2.01 2.42
CA LEU A 45 11.36 1.37 3.72
C LEU A 45 11.93 -0.04 3.64
N HIS A 46 11.35 -0.86 2.77
CA HIS A 46 11.65 -2.29 2.70
C HIS A 46 12.38 -2.70 1.43
N GLY A 47 12.50 -1.79 0.44
CA GLY A 47 13.10 -2.07 -0.85
C GLY A 47 12.12 -2.64 -1.88
N VAL A 48 12.47 -2.48 -3.15
CA VAL A 48 11.65 -2.90 -4.30
C VAL A 48 11.36 -4.40 -4.39
N ARG A 49 12.15 -5.24 -3.68
CA ARG A 49 11.98 -6.70 -3.64
C ARG A 49 11.07 -7.18 -2.52
N HIS A 50 10.51 -6.28 -1.70
CA HIS A 50 9.64 -6.67 -0.60
C HIS A 50 8.30 -7.21 -1.13
N PRO A 51 7.79 -8.34 -0.60
CA PRO A 51 6.54 -8.96 -1.07
C PRO A 51 5.34 -8.01 -1.02
N ALA A 52 5.29 -7.10 -0.04
CA ALA A 52 4.23 -6.10 0.05
C ALA A 52 4.17 -5.19 -1.19
N VAL A 53 5.31 -4.84 -1.79
CA VAL A 53 5.35 -4.03 -3.02
C VAL A 53 4.71 -4.77 -4.18
N GLY A 54 5.00 -6.08 -4.32
CA GLY A 54 4.40 -6.92 -5.36
C GLY A 54 2.89 -7.13 -5.19
N GLN A 55 2.42 -7.20 -3.95
CA GLN A 55 0.98 -7.28 -3.67
C GLN A 55 0.25 -6.00 -4.10
N ILE A 56 0.80 -4.83 -3.78
CA ILE A 56 0.25 -3.54 -4.19
C ILE A 56 0.29 -3.38 -5.73
N ASP A 57 1.37 -3.82 -6.37
CA ASP A 57 1.51 -3.81 -7.83
C ASP A 57 0.44 -4.69 -8.50
N GLY A 58 0.12 -5.86 -7.93
CA GLY A 58 -0.96 -6.74 -8.39
C GLY A 58 -2.35 -6.10 -8.27
N LEU A 59 -2.61 -5.40 -7.16
CA LEU A 59 -3.85 -4.64 -6.96
C LEU A 59 -3.98 -3.48 -7.96
N LEU A 60 -2.90 -2.74 -8.20
CA LEU A 60 -2.84 -1.66 -9.19
C LEU A 60 -2.98 -2.17 -10.63
N ALA A 61 -2.45 -3.35 -10.93
CA ALA A 61 -2.58 -4.00 -12.24
C ALA A 61 -4.01 -4.50 -12.53
N GLY A 62 -4.94 -4.40 -11.57
CA GLY A 62 -6.33 -4.78 -11.74
C GLY A 62 -6.54 -6.29 -11.87
N LYS A 63 -5.58 -7.11 -11.43
CA LYS A 63 -5.76 -8.56 -11.30
C LYS A 63 -6.42 -8.86 -9.94
N GLY A 64 -7.70 -8.50 -9.86
CA GLY A 64 -8.64 -9.08 -8.90
C GLY A 64 -9.06 -10.48 -9.33
#